data_AF-A0A498IBD6-F1
#
_entry.id   AF-A0A498IBD6-F1
#
_cell.length_a   1.000
_cell.length_b   1.000
_cell.length_c   1.000
_cell.angle_alpha   90.00
_cell.angle_beta   90.00
_cell.angle_gamma   90.00
#
_symmetry.space_group_name_H-M   'P 1'
#
loop_
_entity.id
_entity.type
_entity.pdbx_description
1 polymer ?
#
loop_
_entity_poly.entity_id
_entity_poly.type
_entity_poly.pdbx_seq_one_letter_code
_entity_poly.pdbx_strand_id
1 'polypeptide(L)'
;NAIENVVIIGSGPGGFTAAIYAARANLKLLVFEGYQSGPGRQLMTTTEVENFPGFPEGIMGPDLMERMRKQAERWGAELYQEDVESIDVKTRPFTVESRERKPVTEEAKKEHSSRDVQEAFDITLTKHRGQALVIFRVRYALRKLYHESPRLICVLYTAPTCGPCRTLKPILGTVIDEFDHNVHFVEIEIEEDPEVAEAAGIMGTPCVQFFKNKKMIRLFTRRN
;
A
#
# COMPACT_ATOMS: atom_id res chain seq x y z
N ASN A 1 16.02 10.36 8.56
CA ASN A 1 15.82 9.44 7.41
C ASN A 1 14.38 8.96 7.38
N ALA A 2 13.79 8.87 6.18
CA ALA A 2 12.42 8.41 5.96
C ALA A 2 12.39 6.88 5.77
N ILE A 3 11.39 6.22 6.35
CA ILE A 3 11.10 4.80 6.10
C ILE A 3 10.13 4.75 4.93
N GLU A 4 10.50 4.03 3.86
CA GLU A 4 9.64 3.80 2.70
C GLU A 4 8.98 2.42 2.78
N ASN A 5 7.76 2.28 2.25
CA ASN A 5 7.05 1.00 2.26
C ASN A 5 7.66 0.01 1.27
N VAL A 6 8.15 0.53 0.14
CA VAL A 6 8.75 -0.23 -0.94
C VAL A 6 9.91 0.56 -1.54
N VAL A 7 11.05 -0.11 -1.69
CA VAL A 7 12.20 0.41 -2.44
C VAL A 7 12.43 -0.49 -3.63
N ILE A 8 12.50 0.08 -4.83
CA ILE A 8 12.77 -0.62 -6.09
C ILE A 8 14.16 -0.21 -6.55
N ILE A 9 15.01 -1.20 -6.84
CA ILE A 9 16.37 -0.97 -7.33
C ILE A 9 16.42 -1.44 -8.78
N GLY A 10 16.42 -0.48 -9.71
CA GLY A 10 16.50 -0.71 -11.15
C GLY A 10 15.42 0.03 -11.95
N SER A 11 15.84 0.61 -13.07
CA SER A 11 15.04 1.42 -14.01
C SER A 11 14.69 0.70 -15.32
N GLY A 12 14.77 -0.64 -15.36
CA GLY A 12 14.34 -1.42 -16.53
C GLY A 12 12.81 -1.56 -16.61
N PRO A 13 12.29 -2.27 -17.63
CA PRO A 13 10.84 -2.49 -17.77
C PRO A 13 10.24 -3.22 -16.56
N GLY A 14 10.97 -4.16 -15.96
CA GLY A 14 10.55 -4.82 -14.72
C GLY A 14 10.47 -3.87 -13.52
N GLY A 15 11.43 -2.96 -13.39
CA GLY A 15 11.48 -1.96 -12.32
C GLY A 15 10.34 -0.95 -12.42
N PHE A 16 10.13 -0.35 -13.59
CA PHE A 16 9.02 0.57 -13.80
C PHE A 16 7.66 -0.13 -13.75
N THR A 17 7.54 -1.37 -14.22
CA THR A 17 6.29 -2.12 -14.06
C THR A 17 5.97 -2.34 -12.59
N ALA A 18 6.95 -2.78 -11.79
CA ALA A 18 6.77 -2.90 -10.34
C ALA A 18 6.41 -1.57 -9.69
N ALA A 19 7.04 -0.47 -10.09
CA ALA A 19 6.76 0.87 -9.60
C ALA A 19 5.33 1.31 -9.92
N ILE A 20 4.86 1.12 -11.15
CA ILE A 20 3.49 1.42 -11.57
C ILE A 20 2.48 0.66 -10.72
N TYR A 21 2.69 -0.64 -10.49
CA TYR A 21 1.76 -1.44 -9.69
C TYR A 21 1.78 -1.06 -8.20
N ALA A 22 2.96 -0.79 -7.63
CA ALA A 22 3.09 -0.34 -6.25
C ALA A 22 2.46 1.05 -6.05
N ALA A 23 2.72 1.97 -6.98
CA ALA A 23 2.16 3.32 -6.99
C ALA A 23 0.62 3.29 -7.11
N ARG A 24 0.08 2.46 -8.01
CA ARG A 24 -1.37 2.23 -8.14
C ARG A 24 -2.00 1.55 -6.93
N ALA A 25 -1.23 0.78 -6.18
CA ALA A 25 -1.64 0.24 -4.89
C ALA A 25 -1.55 1.28 -3.77
N ASN A 26 -1.22 2.54 -4.10
CA ASN A 26 -1.08 3.64 -3.17
C ASN A 26 -0.01 3.26 -2.12
N LEU A 27 1.16 2.83 -2.55
CA LEU A 27 2.30 2.61 -1.65
C LEU A 27 3.27 3.76 -1.82
N LYS A 28 3.72 4.36 -0.71
CA LYS A 28 4.85 5.29 -0.75
C LYS A 28 6.11 4.50 -1.15
N LEU A 29 6.61 4.76 -2.35
CA LEU A 29 7.72 4.04 -2.93
C LEU A 29 8.82 4.96 -3.44
N LEU A 30 10.03 4.40 -3.42
CA LEU A 30 11.22 5.02 -3.98
C LEU A 30 11.83 4.07 -5.02
N VAL A 31 12.23 4.60 -6.17
CA VAL A 31 12.92 3.85 -7.22
C VAL A 31 14.32 4.41 -7.43
N PHE A 32 15.33 3.56 -7.29
CA PHE A 32 16.71 3.87 -7.67
C PHE A 32 16.95 3.46 -9.12
N GLU A 33 17.27 4.43 -9.96
CA GLU A 33 17.39 4.22 -11.40
C GLU A 33 18.80 3.79 -11.82
N GLY A 34 19.80 4.08 -11.00
CA GLY A 34 21.21 3.95 -11.29
C GLY A 34 21.77 5.13 -12.09
N TYR A 35 22.94 5.62 -11.71
CA TYR A 35 23.61 6.78 -12.32
C TYR A 35 24.47 6.36 -13.51
N GLN A 36 25.22 5.24 -13.39
CA GLN A 36 26.19 4.83 -14.42
C GLN A 36 25.57 4.19 -15.68
N SER A 37 24.28 3.86 -15.70
CA SER A 37 23.62 3.17 -16.83
C SER A 37 22.46 3.94 -17.47
N GLY A 38 22.08 5.09 -16.91
CA GLY A 38 20.85 5.80 -17.30
C GLY A 38 19.55 5.01 -17.02
N PRO A 39 18.40 5.68 -16.95
CA PRO A 39 17.10 5.00 -16.81
C PRO A 39 16.85 4.10 -18.02
N GLY A 40 16.52 2.82 -17.82
CA GLY A 40 16.17 1.89 -18.92
C GLY A 40 17.19 0.84 -19.31
N ARG A 41 18.40 0.87 -18.74
CA ARG A 41 19.47 -0.13 -18.92
C ARG A 41 19.64 -0.57 -20.39
N GLN A 42 19.41 -1.84 -20.71
CA GLN A 42 19.65 -2.43 -22.02
C GLN A 42 18.75 -1.88 -23.13
N LEU A 43 17.55 -1.38 -22.79
CA LEU A 43 16.66 -0.79 -23.78
C LEU A 43 17.09 0.63 -24.19
N MET A 44 17.99 1.27 -23.44
CA MET A 44 18.55 2.57 -23.86
C MET A 44 19.55 2.43 -25.00
N THR A 45 20.14 1.25 -25.20
CA THR A 45 21.12 0.99 -26.26
C THR A 45 20.52 0.24 -27.46
N THR A 46 19.25 -0.17 -27.36
CA THR A 46 18.53 -0.85 -28.43
C THR A 46 17.89 0.19 -29.34
N THR A 47 18.05 0.03 -30.65
CA THR A 47 17.39 0.91 -31.63
C THR A 47 15.89 0.66 -31.62
N GLU A 48 15.42 -0.45 -32.18
CA GLU A 48 14.00 -0.72 -32.39
C GLU A 48 13.54 -1.97 -31.63
N VAL A 49 12.38 -1.86 -30.99
CA VAL A 49 11.72 -2.93 -30.23
C VAL A 49 10.40 -3.27 -30.92
N GLU A 50 10.38 -4.42 -31.61
CA GLU A 50 9.21 -4.87 -32.39
C GLU A 50 8.35 -5.92 -31.65
N ASN A 51 8.89 -6.51 -30.58
CA ASN A 51 8.28 -7.62 -29.85
C ASN A 51 7.63 -7.21 -28.52
N PHE A 52 7.51 -5.92 -28.23
CA PHE A 52 6.79 -5.43 -27.05
C PHE A 52 5.31 -5.19 -27.42
N PRO A 53 4.36 -5.91 -26.80
CA PRO A 53 2.96 -5.81 -27.17
C PRO A 53 2.39 -4.41 -26.92
N GLY A 54 1.53 -3.95 -27.84
CA GLY A 54 0.96 -2.60 -27.82
C GLY A 54 1.61 -1.61 -28.79
N PHE A 55 2.71 -2.01 -29.45
CA PHE A 55 3.39 -1.22 -30.48
C PHE A 55 3.44 -2.02 -31.79
N PRO A 56 2.34 -2.06 -32.58
CA PRO A 56 2.28 -2.86 -33.80
C PRO A 56 3.25 -2.40 -34.90
N GLU A 57 3.69 -1.15 -34.82
CA GLU A 57 4.66 -0.51 -35.73
C GLU A 57 6.09 -0.50 -35.12
N GLY A 58 6.30 -1.19 -34.00
CA GLY A 58 7.53 -1.08 -33.21
C GLY A 58 7.61 0.21 -32.40
N ILE A 59 8.62 0.29 -31.53
CA ILE A 59 8.96 1.51 -30.77
C ILE A 59 10.47 1.56 -30.51
N MET A 60 11.05 2.76 -30.47
CA MET A 60 12.44 2.93 -30.06
C MET A 60 12.63 2.55 -28.59
N GLY A 61 13.71 1.85 -28.27
CA GLY A 61 14.01 1.41 -26.91
C GLY A 61 13.99 2.55 -25.86
N PRO A 62 14.67 3.69 -26.10
CA PRO A 62 14.62 4.85 -25.22
C PRO A 62 13.20 5.44 -25.06
N ASP A 63 12.41 5.49 -26.13
CA ASP A 63 11.04 6.02 -26.08
C ASP A 63 10.12 5.13 -25.25
N LEU A 64 10.27 3.80 -25.37
CA LEU A 64 9.56 2.84 -24.54
C LEU A 64 9.89 3.07 -23.07
N MET A 65 11.17 3.23 -22.73
CA MET A 65 11.61 3.42 -21.35
C MET A 65 11.11 4.74 -20.76
N GLU A 66 11.15 5.82 -21.52
CA GLU A 66 10.63 7.12 -21.13
C GLU A 66 9.11 7.09 -20.89
N ARG A 67 8.36 6.37 -21.73
CA ARG A 67 6.92 6.18 -21.53
C ARG A 67 6.62 5.42 -20.23
N MET A 68 7.38 4.37 -19.93
CA MET A 68 7.24 3.61 -18.69
C MET A 68 7.62 4.45 -17.45
N ARG A 69 8.70 5.23 -17.54
CA ARG A 69 9.13 6.16 -16.51
C ARG A 69 8.04 7.17 -16.17
N LYS A 70 7.51 7.87 -17.17
CA LYS A 70 6.42 8.83 -17.01
C LYS A 70 5.16 8.20 -16.43
N GLN A 71 4.87 6.95 -16.78
CA GLN A 71 3.74 6.24 -16.20
C GLN A 71 3.97 5.97 -14.71
N ALA A 72 5.18 5.60 -14.29
CA ALA A 72 5.51 5.43 -12.87
C ALA A 72 5.39 6.76 -12.09
N GLU A 73 5.98 7.85 -12.61
CA GLU A 73 5.91 9.19 -12.02
C GLU A 73 4.47 9.69 -11.90
N ARG A 74 3.65 9.49 -12.94
CA ARG A 74 2.22 9.87 -12.97
C ARG A 74 1.43 9.27 -11.80
N TRP A 75 1.78 8.05 -11.39
CA TRP A 75 1.12 7.37 -10.27
C TRP A 75 1.76 7.67 -8.91
N GLY A 76 2.77 8.55 -8.86
CA GLY A 76 3.38 9.02 -7.61
C GLY A 76 4.64 8.27 -7.19
N ALA A 77 5.29 7.52 -8.09
CA ALA A 77 6.60 6.94 -7.79
C ALA A 77 7.68 8.04 -7.74
N GLU A 78 8.44 8.09 -6.64
CA GLU A 78 9.63 8.96 -6.55
C GLU A 78 10.83 8.26 -7.20
N LEU A 79 11.40 8.86 -8.24
CA LEU A 79 12.52 8.29 -8.98
C LEU A 79 13.81 9.05 -8.66
N TYR A 80 14.87 8.31 -8.32
CA TYR A 80 16.18 8.86 -8.01
C TYR A 80 17.25 8.27 -8.91
N GLN A 81 18.00 9.14 -9.58
CA GLN A 81 19.13 8.78 -10.43
C GLN A 81 20.39 8.51 -9.60
N GLU A 82 20.29 7.57 -8.68
CA GLU A 82 21.37 7.20 -7.76
C GLU A 82 21.68 5.70 -7.89
N ASP A 83 22.96 5.35 -7.72
CA ASP A 83 23.39 3.96 -7.60
C ASP A 83 23.27 3.51 -6.14
N VAL A 84 22.63 2.35 -5.93
CA VAL A 84 22.64 1.66 -4.63
C VAL A 84 23.99 0.98 -4.45
N GLU A 85 24.67 1.28 -3.35
CA GLU A 85 26.00 0.76 -3.02
C GLU A 85 25.91 -0.49 -2.14
N SER A 86 24.92 -0.55 -1.24
CA SER A 86 24.76 -1.70 -0.34
C SER A 86 23.31 -1.91 0.10
N ILE A 87 22.99 -3.15 0.46
CA ILE A 87 21.69 -3.55 1.02
C ILE A 87 21.90 -4.48 2.23
N ASP A 88 21.18 -4.22 3.32
CA ASP A 88 21.05 -5.15 4.45
C ASP A 88 19.63 -5.72 4.52
N VAL A 89 19.53 -7.03 4.32
CA VAL A 89 18.28 -7.79 4.31
C VAL A 89 18.15 -8.72 5.52
N LYS A 90 19.08 -8.68 6.47
CA LYS A 90 19.10 -9.58 7.64
C LYS A 90 18.02 -9.24 8.66
N THR A 91 17.80 -7.94 8.86
CA THR A 91 16.83 -7.42 9.82
C THR A 91 15.82 -6.54 9.10
N ARG A 92 14.58 -6.52 9.62
CA ARG A 92 13.53 -5.63 9.13
C ARG A 92 13.37 -4.44 10.08
N PRO A 93 13.12 -3.22 9.55
CA PRO A 93 13.07 -2.85 8.13
C PRO A 93 14.43 -3.02 7.43
N PHE A 94 14.41 -3.37 6.14
CA PHE A 94 15.64 -3.53 5.35
C PHE A 94 16.33 -2.18 5.17
N THR A 95 17.67 -2.19 5.13
CA THR A 95 18.46 -0.98 4.92
C THR A 95 19.00 -0.96 3.51
N VAL A 96 18.90 0.19 2.84
CA VAL A 96 19.43 0.43 1.50
C VAL A 96 20.29 1.68 1.55
N GLU A 97 21.51 1.60 1.02
CA GLU A 97 22.46 2.70 1.01
C GLU A 97 22.77 3.13 -0.43
N SER A 98 22.74 4.43 -0.68
CA SER A 98 23.24 5.03 -1.93
C SER A 98 24.35 6.04 -1.61
N ARG A 99 25.05 6.50 -2.65
CA ARG A 99 26.12 7.52 -2.52
C ARG A 99 25.68 8.75 -1.74
N GLU A 100 24.47 9.20 -1.98
CA GLU A 100 23.92 10.43 -1.40
C GLU A 100 23.05 10.15 -0.16
N ARG A 101 22.65 8.89 0.07
CA ARG A 101 21.81 8.46 1.19
C ARG A 101 22.46 7.31 1.95
N LYS A 102 23.32 7.67 2.92
CA LYS A 102 23.89 6.72 3.88
C LYS A 102 22.97 6.51 5.08
N PRO A 103 22.88 5.29 5.63
CA PRO A 103 22.23 5.07 6.90
C PRO A 103 23.12 5.59 8.02
N VAL A 104 22.50 6.13 9.04
CA VAL A 104 23.19 6.54 10.26
C VAL A 104 23.51 5.27 11.04
N THR A 105 24.79 5.01 11.31
CA THR A 105 25.25 3.95 12.20
C THR A 105 24.68 4.15 13.62
N GLU A 106 24.43 3.03 14.30
CA GLU A 106 23.71 2.84 15.58
C GLU A 106 24.12 3.71 16.79
N GLU A 107 25.01 4.70 16.66
CA GLU A 107 25.53 5.50 17.77
C GLU A 107 24.75 6.80 18.04
N ALA A 108 23.82 7.19 17.18
CA ALA A 108 22.92 8.33 17.42
C ALA A 108 21.56 7.90 18.02
N LYS A 109 21.57 7.02 19.03
CA LYS A 109 20.44 6.84 19.94
C LYS A 109 20.46 7.96 20.97
N LYS A 110 19.77 9.06 20.65
CA LYS A 110 19.03 9.94 21.57
C LYS A 110 18.50 11.14 20.77
N GLU A 111 17.23 11.46 21.00
CA GLU A 111 16.53 12.65 20.49
C GLU A 111 16.04 12.60 19.03
N HIS A 112 15.13 11.64 18.75
CA HIS A 112 13.92 12.02 18.02
C HIS A 112 12.72 11.18 18.48
N SER A 113 11.76 11.89 19.06
CA SER A 113 10.39 11.53 19.45
C SER A 113 9.93 10.10 19.13
N SER A 114 9.78 9.32 20.19
CA SER A 114 9.24 7.97 20.25
C SER A 114 7.72 7.90 20.07
N ARG A 115 7.14 8.41 18.95
CA ARG A 115 5.69 8.26 18.70
C ARG A 115 5.23 7.78 17.32
N ASP A 116 6.08 7.68 16.29
CA ASP A 116 5.57 7.39 14.93
C ASP A 116 6.15 6.14 14.23
N VAL A 117 6.77 5.19 14.96
CA VAL A 117 7.42 3.99 14.34
C VAL A 117 6.86 2.65 14.84
N GLN A 118 5.67 2.60 15.46
CA GLN A 118 5.03 1.33 15.78
C GLN A 118 3.58 1.30 15.31
N GLU A 119 3.37 0.62 14.18
CA GLU A 119 2.33 -0.39 14.03
C GLU A 119 2.57 -1.09 12.70
N ALA A 120 3.35 -2.17 12.69
CA ALA A 120 3.28 -3.12 11.57
C ALA A 120 1.87 -3.74 11.61
N PHE A 121 1.15 -3.78 10.49
CA PHE A 121 -0.15 -4.43 10.44
C PHE A 121 -0.02 -5.90 10.88
N ASP A 122 -0.59 -6.23 12.04
CA ASP A 122 -0.57 -7.56 12.63
C ASP A 122 -1.87 -8.28 12.32
N ILE A 123 -1.79 -9.24 11.41
CA ILE A 123 -2.92 -10.07 10.98
C ILE A 123 -3.50 -10.92 12.11
N THR A 124 -2.78 -11.14 13.22
CA THR A 124 -3.27 -11.97 14.32
C THR A 124 -4.35 -11.26 15.15
N LEU A 125 -4.36 -9.92 15.11
CA LEU A 125 -5.31 -9.08 15.85
C LEU A 125 -6.76 -9.26 15.36
N THR A 126 -7.69 -9.20 16.31
CA THR A 126 -9.12 -9.26 16.04
C THR A 126 -9.66 -7.91 15.58
N LYS A 127 -9.23 -6.79 16.17
CA LYS A 127 -9.74 -5.45 15.85
C LYS A 127 -8.69 -4.61 15.12
N HIS A 128 -9.11 -3.96 14.03
CA HIS A 128 -8.31 -3.11 13.16
C HIS A 128 -9.04 -1.76 12.97
N ARG A 129 -8.41 -0.63 13.32
CA ARG A 129 -9.08 0.70 13.31
C ARG A 129 -8.39 1.69 12.39
N GLY A 130 -9.16 2.44 11.59
CA GLY A 130 -8.71 3.41 10.58
C GLY A 130 -7.56 4.35 10.96
N GLN A 131 -7.41 4.76 12.22
CA GLN A 131 -6.33 5.68 12.62
C GLN A 131 -4.94 5.04 12.78
N ALA A 132 -4.87 3.72 12.89
CA ALA A 132 -3.63 2.94 12.80
C ALA A 132 -3.15 2.74 11.34
N LEU A 133 -3.96 3.20 10.39
CA LEU A 133 -3.78 2.96 8.97
C LEU A 133 -3.82 4.30 8.25
N VAL A 134 -2.67 4.98 8.18
CA VAL A 134 -2.44 6.07 7.21
C VAL A 134 -3.06 5.65 5.88
N ILE A 135 -3.94 6.48 5.29
CA ILE A 135 -4.76 6.34 4.05
C ILE A 135 -4.33 5.23 3.04
N PHE A 136 -3.03 5.01 2.87
CA PHE A 136 -2.40 3.95 2.09
C PHE A 136 -2.50 2.52 2.65
N ARG A 137 -2.76 2.34 3.96
CA ARG A 137 -2.71 1.05 4.67
C ARG A 137 -4.08 0.38 4.78
N VAL A 138 -5.19 1.11 4.83
CA VAL A 138 -6.55 0.51 4.98
C VAL A 138 -6.85 -0.47 3.85
N ARG A 139 -6.56 -0.07 2.60
CA ARG A 139 -6.68 -0.95 1.43
C ARG A 139 -5.75 -2.16 1.50
N TYR A 140 -4.49 -1.94 1.87
CA TYR A 140 -3.51 -3.03 2.00
C TYR A 140 -3.93 -4.03 3.09
N ALA A 141 -4.36 -3.55 4.26
CA ALA A 141 -4.80 -4.35 5.38
C ALA A 141 -6.06 -5.17 5.05
N LEU A 142 -7.09 -4.54 4.49
CA LEU A 142 -8.29 -5.24 4.02
C LEU A 142 -7.95 -6.30 2.98
N ARG A 143 -7.11 -5.96 2.00
CA ARG A 143 -6.65 -6.92 0.99
C ARG A 143 -5.89 -8.09 1.63
N LYS A 144 -4.99 -7.80 2.56
CA LYS A 144 -4.20 -8.82 3.26
C LYS A 144 -5.11 -9.75 4.08
N LEU A 145 -6.04 -9.21 4.86
CA LEU A 145 -7.06 -9.99 5.56
C LEU A 145 -7.85 -10.89 4.60
N TYR A 146 -8.27 -10.33 3.46
CA TYR A 146 -9.07 -11.04 2.45
C TYR A 146 -8.33 -12.19 1.76
N HIS A 147 -7.02 -12.07 1.58
CA HIS A 147 -6.21 -13.05 0.87
C HIS A 147 -5.50 -14.06 1.78
N GLU A 148 -5.13 -13.65 3.00
CA GLU A 148 -4.26 -14.41 3.89
C GLU A 148 -4.97 -14.99 5.11
N SER A 149 -6.17 -14.48 5.48
CA SER A 149 -6.92 -15.00 6.63
C SER A 149 -8.14 -15.84 6.22
N PRO A 150 -8.34 -17.01 6.84
CA PRO A 150 -9.58 -17.79 6.69
C PRO A 150 -10.71 -17.32 7.61
N ARG A 151 -10.44 -16.37 8.53
CA ARG A 151 -11.41 -15.87 9.51
C ARG A 151 -12.52 -15.07 8.85
N LEU A 152 -13.66 -14.97 9.52
CA LEU A 152 -14.74 -14.08 9.07
C LEU A 152 -14.25 -12.63 9.16
N ILE A 153 -14.52 -11.81 8.15
CA ILE A 153 -14.17 -10.38 8.16
C ILE A 153 -15.47 -9.58 8.28
N CYS A 154 -15.59 -8.80 9.35
CA CYS A 154 -16.66 -7.85 9.61
C CYS A 154 -16.11 -6.44 9.41
N VAL A 155 -16.64 -5.71 8.43
CA VAL A 155 -16.22 -4.34 8.11
C VAL A 155 -17.35 -3.39 8.48
N LEU A 156 -17.10 -2.47 9.42
CA LEU A 156 -18.01 -1.40 9.82
C LEU A 156 -17.57 -0.09 9.16
N TYR A 157 -18.44 0.46 8.32
CA TYR A 157 -18.29 1.79 7.74
C TYR A 157 -19.02 2.83 8.59
N THR A 158 -18.31 3.85 9.04
CA THR A 158 -18.79 4.90 9.95
C THR A 158 -18.45 6.30 9.43
N ALA A 159 -19.07 7.32 10.03
CA ALA A 159 -18.74 8.74 9.83
C ALA A 159 -18.84 9.51 11.17
N PRO A 160 -18.04 10.57 11.42
CA PRO A 160 -18.08 11.38 12.65
C PRO A 160 -19.45 11.97 12.98
N THR A 161 -20.16 12.36 11.91
CA THR A 161 -21.49 13.00 11.93
C THR A 161 -22.63 11.99 12.04
N CYS A 162 -22.34 10.68 12.02
CA CYS A 162 -23.34 9.62 12.07
C CYS A 162 -23.80 9.32 13.51
N GLY A 163 -24.96 9.85 13.89
CA GLY A 163 -25.61 9.56 15.18
C GLY A 163 -25.79 8.06 15.46
N PRO A 164 -26.40 7.27 14.56
CA PRO A 164 -26.61 5.83 14.77
C PRO A 164 -25.30 5.04 14.90
N CYS A 165 -24.20 5.50 14.28
CA CYS A 165 -22.90 4.85 14.39
C CYS A 165 -22.37 4.88 15.83
N ARG A 166 -22.64 5.94 16.59
CA ARG A 166 -22.27 6.06 18.02
C ARG A 166 -22.95 5.01 18.89
N THR A 167 -24.15 4.58 18.53
CA THR A 167 -24.88 3.52 19.23
C THR A 167 -24.46 2.13 18.77
N LEU A 168 -24.30 1.91 17.46
CA LEU A 168 -23.97 0.59 16.92
C LEU A 168 -22.55 0.15 17.27
N LYS A 169 -21.58 1.06 17.18
CA LYS A 169 -20.15 0.77 17.36
C LYS A 169 -19.81 0.06 18.69
N PRO A 170 -20.26 0.53 19.88
CA PRO A 170 -20.00 -0.18 21.13
C PRO A 170 -20.67 -1.56 21.19
N ILE A 171 -21.94 -1.67 20.74
CA ILE A 171 -22.69 -2.94 20.75
C ILE A 171 -21.97 -3.98 19.89
N LEU A 172 -21.65 -3.61 18.64
CA LEU A 172 -20.94 -4.49 17.73
C LEU A 172 -19.55 -4.83 18.27
N GLY A 173 -18.86 -3.85 18.88
CA GLY A 173 -17.57 -4.06 19.54
C GLY A 173 -17.60 -5.14 20.62
N THR A 174 -18.63 -5.14 21.48
CA THR A 174 -18.82 -6.16 22.53
C THR A 174 -19.11 -7.53 21.94
N VAL A 175 -19.98 -7.62 20.93
CA VAL A 175 -20.26 -8.90 20.26
C VAL A 175 -18.99 -9.44 19.62
N ILE A 176 -18.20 -8.61 18.94
CA ILE A 176 -16.94 -9.03 18.32
C ILE A 176 -15.94 -9.59 19.35
N ASP A 177 -15.91 -9.04 20.56
CA ASP A 177 -15.03 -9.54 21.63
C ASP A 177 -15.36 -10.98 22.04
N GLU A 178 -16.64 -11.39 21.96
CA GLU A 178 -17.05 -12.79 22.21
C GLU A 178 -16.56 -13.76 21.12
N PHE A 179 -16.20 -13.26 19.94
CA PHE A 179 -15.70 -14.03 18.80
C PHE A 179 -14.21 -13.77 18.54
N ASP A 180 -13.44 -13.44 19.58
CA ASP A 180 -12.00 -13.25 19.49
C ASP A 180 -11.33 -14.43 18.76
N HIS A 181 -10.32 -14.11 17.96
CA HIS A 181 -9.60 -15.04 17.07
C HIS A 181 -10.42 -15.73 15.96
N ASN A 182 -11.75 -15.56 15.91
CA ASN A 182 -12.60 -16.13 14.86
C ASN A 182 -13.05 -15.09 13.83
N VAL A 183 -13.00 -13.81 14.21
CA VAL A 183 -13.43 -12.68 13.38
C VAL A 183 -12.31 -11.64 13.29
N HIS A 184 -12.17 -11.03 12.12
CA HIS A 184 -11.50 -9.74 11.98
C HIS A 184 -12.56 -8.66 11.92
N PHE A 185 -12.48 -7.70 12.82
CA PHE A 185 -13.31 -6.52 12.84
C PHE A 185 -12.50 -5.33 12.34
N VAL A 186 -12.94 -4.74 11.24
CA VAL A 186 -12.30 -3.60 10.60
C VAL A 186 -13.25 -2.42 10.65
N GLU A 187 -12.80 -1.32 11.22
CA GLU A 187 -13.55 -0.07 11.25
C GLU A 187 -12.96 0.91 10.23
N ILE A 188 -13.80 1.39 9.32
CA ILE A 188 -13.44 2.32 8.24
C ILE A 188 -14.28 3.58 8.39
N GLU A 189 -13.60 4.71 8.45
CA GLU A 189 -14.25 6.01 8.43
C GLU A 189 -14.34 6.52 6.99
N ILE A 190 -15.56 6.70 6.50
CA ILE A 190 -15.77 7.00 5.06
C ILE A 190 -15.26 8.38 4.65
N GLU A 191 -15.12 9.30 5.61
CA GLU A 191 -14.56 10.64 5.38
C GLU A 191 -13.03 10.62 5.33
N GLU A 192 -12.39 9.69 6.06
CA GLU A 192 -10.93 9.47 6.02
C GLU A 192 -10.52 8.61 4.79
N ASP A 193 -11.34 7.63 4.40
CA ASP A 193 -11.06 6.68 3.30
C ASP A 193 -12.17 6.63 2.22
N PRO A 194 -12.44 7.74 1.50
CA PRO A 194 -13.58 7.83 0.57
C PRO A 194 -13.50 6.83 -0.58
N GLU A 195 -12.30 6.56 -1.10
CA GLU A 195 -12.14 5.61 -2.22
C GLU A 195 -12.38 4.15 -1.80
N VAL A 196 -12.21 3.81 -0.52
CA VAL A 196 -12.51 2.47 0.01
C VAL A 196 -14.02 2.30 0.14
N ALA A 197 -14.70 3.34 0.62
CA ALA A 197 -16.15 3.39 0.72
C ALA A 197 -16.81 3.30 -0.67
N GLU A 198 -16.30 4.04 -1.66
CA GLU A 198 -16.79 4.01 -3.04
C GLU A 198 -16.64 2.61 -3.66
N ALA A 199 -15.44 2.03 -3.58
CA ALA A 199 -15.18 0.68 -4.11
C ALA A 199 -16.04 -0.41 -3.44
N ALA A 200 -16.42 -0.20 -2.18
CA ALA A 200 -17.31 -1.07 -1.42
C ALA A 200 -18.81 -0.79 -1.65
N GLY A 201 -19.16 0.20 -2.48
CA GLY A 201 -20.54 0.57 -2.82
C GLY A 201 -21.32 1.18 -1.65
N ILE A 202 -20.64 1.92 -0.77
CA ILE A 202 -21.25 2.48 0.45
C ILE A 202 -22.03 3.76 0.12
N MET A 203 -23.36 3.70 0.24
CA MET A 203 -24.25 4.84 0.02
C MET A 203 -24.65 5.59 1.30
N GLY A 204 -24.29 5.07 2.47
CA GLY A 204 -24.64 5.68 3.76
C GLY A 204 -24.10 4.89 4.96
N THR A 205 -24.11 5.52 6.13
CA THR A 205 -23.60 4.97 7.39
C THR A 205 -24.69 4.89 8.47
N PRO A 206 -24.60 3.94 9.42
CA PRO A 206 -23.64 2.84 9.46
C PRO A 206 -23.96 1.78 8.40
N CYS A 207 -22.91 1.19 7.83
CA CYS A 207 -23.01 0.03 6.96
C CYS A 207 -22.06 -1.06 7.47
N VAL A 208 -22.53 -2.30 7.53
CA VAL A 208 -21.74 -3.45 7.97
C VAL A 208 -21.72 -4.50 6.87
N GLN A 209 -20.53 -4.88 6.42
CA GLN A 209 -20.31 -5.94 5.44
C GLN A 209 -19.58 -7.11 6.07
N PHE A 210 -20.04 -8.32 5.77
CA PHE A 210 -19.41 -9.56 6.20
C PHE A 210 -18.83 -10.31 5.00
N PHE A 211 -17.58 -10.73 5.11
CA PHE A 211 -16.87 -11.48 4.09
C PHE A 211 -16.30 -12.78 4.64
N LYS A 212 -16.40 -13.84 3.85
CA LYS A 212 -15.74 -15.13 4.12
C LYS A 212 -15.39 -15.79 2.78
N ASN A 213 -14.23 -16.44 2.71
CA ASN A 213 -13.78 -17.15 1.50
C ASN A 213 -13.84 -16.29 0.23
N LYS A 214 -13.40 -15.03 0.35
CA LYS A 214 -13.38 -14.07 -0.76
C LYS A 214 -14.76 -13.76 -1.37
N LYS A 215 -15.82 -13.89 -0.58
CA LYS A 215 -17.19 -13.52 -0.98
C LYS A 215 -17.87 -12.73 0.13
N MET A 216 -18.65 -11.73 -0.25
CA MET A 216 -19.57 -11.07 0.67
C MET A 216 -20.68 -12.05 1.01
N ILE A 217 -20.85 -12.36 2.30
CA ILE A 217 -21.89 -13.28 2.78
C ILE A 217 -23.10 -12.52 3.33
N ARG A 218 -22.92 -11.29 3.80
CA ARG A 218 -24.01 -10.47 4.35
C ARG A 218 -23.68 -8.97 4.29
N LEU A 219 -24.74 -8.19 4.09
CA LEU A 219 -24.73 -6.73 4.15
C LEU A 219 -25.83 -6.27 5.10
N PHE A 220 -25.50 -5.39 6.03
CA PHE A 220 -26.45 -4.67 6.86
C PHE A 220 -26.27 -3.19 6.61
N THR A 221 -27.26 -2.57 5.98
CA THR A 221 -27.39 -1.12 5.91
C THR A 221 -28.49 -0.69 6.87
N ARG A 222 -28.49 0.60 7.21
CA ARG A 222 -29.69 1.22 7.79
C ARG A 222 -30.83 1.07 6.78
N ARG A 223 -31.71 0.08 6.99
CA ARG A 223 -33.00 0.02 6.29
C ARG A 223 -33.83 1.21 6.75
N ASN A 224 -34.47 1.90 5.81
CA ASN A 224 -35.63 2.74 6.10
C ASN A 224 -36.72 1.89 6.77
#